data_AF-A0ABD7S3E7-F1
#
_entry.id   AF-A0ABD7S3E7-F1
#
_cell.length_a   1.000
_cell.length_b   1.000
_cell.length_c   1.000
_cell.angle_alpha   90.00
_cell.angle_beta   90.00
_cell.angle_gamma   90.00
#
_symmetry.space_group_name_H-M   'P 1'
#
loop_
_entity.id
_entity.type
_entity.pdbx_description
1 polymer ?
#
loop_
_entity_poly.entity_id
_entity_poly.type
_entity_poly.pdbx_seq_one_letter_code
_entity_poly.pdbx_strand_id
1 'polypeptide(L)' 'MIKPASLRAHLVEALPDLARDADRLLVFIDAGSLVSTYQPGLSFEYQYTLNLILTDYAGHPNSVMLPLLEWVQANQSELL' A
#
# COMPACT_ATOMS: atom_id res chain seq x y z
N MET A 1 -5.44 4.22 10.31
CA MET A 1 -4.98 3.20 9.33
C MET A 1 -3.52 3.46 9.02
N ILE A 2 -2.59 2.62 9.49
CA ILE A 2 -1.14 2.88 9.40
C ILE A 2 -0.55 2.36 8.08
N LYS A 3 -1.06 1.22 7.60
CA LYS A 3 -0.53 0.50 6.42
C LYS A 3 -0.53 1.33 5.12
N PRO A 4 -1.62 1.99 4.69
CA PRO A 4 -1.62 2.78 3.45
C PRO A 4 -0.62 3.94 3.47
N ALA A 5 -0.54 4.65 4.60
CA ALA A 5 0.40 5.74 4.78
C ALA A 5 1.86 5.25 4.80
N SER A 6 2.12 4.12 5.46
CA SER A 6 3.45 3.49 5.49
C SER A 6 3.88 3.03 4.09
N LEU A 7 3.01 2.39 3.32
CA LEU A 7 3.32 1.97 1.95
C LEU A 7 3.60 3.19 1.05
N ARG A 8 2.79 4.25 1.16
CA ARG A 8 3.04 5.50 0.43
C ARG A 8 4.42 6.07 0.75
N ALA A 9 4.75 6.20 2.04
CA ALA A 9 6.04 6.72 2.47
C ALA A 9 7.19 5.85 1.93
N HIS A 10 7.09 4.53 2.04
CA HIS A 10 8.08 3.59 1.54
C HIS A 10 8.31 3.73 0.03
N LEU A 11 7.25 3.84 -0.77
CA LEU A 11 7.36 4.02 -2.22
C LEU A 11 7.94 5.38 -2.61
N VAL A 12 7.59 6.45 -1.89
CA VAL A 12 8.14 7.80 -2.11
C VAL A 12 9.64 7.84 -1.78
N GLU A 13 10.07 7.14 -0.74
CA GLU A 13 11.49 7.03 -0.37
C GLU A 13 12.29 6.17 -1.36
N ALA A 14 11.69 5.09 -1.88
CA ALA A 14 12.34 4.18 -2.81
C ALA A 14 12.46 4.72 -4.24
N LEU A 15 11.58 5.64 -4.65
CA LEU A 15 11.50 6.15 -6.03
C LEU A 15 11.94 7.62 -6.12
N PRO A 16 13.08 7.93 -6.76
CA PRO A 16 13.58 9.30 -6.89
C PRO A 16 12.60 10.27 -7.55
N ASP A 17 11.81 9.78 -8.52
CA ASP A 17 10.80 10.58 -9.22
C ASP A 17 9.63 10.98 -8.30
N LEU A 18 9.28 10.13 -7.34
CA LEU A 18 8.25 10.42 -6.35
C LEU A 18 8.78 11.26 -5.19
N ALA A 19 10.06 11.14 -4.85
CA ALA A 19 10.70 12.04 -3.90
C ALA A 19 10.68 13.50 -4.39
N ARG A 20 10.75 13.71 -5.71
CA ARG A 20 10.64 15.05 -6.32
C ARG A 20 9.20 15.56 -6.33
N ASP A 21 8.23 14.68 -6.55
CA ASP A 21 6.80 15.02 -6.58
C ASP A 21 5.97 13.83 -6.09
N ALA A 22 5.61 13.88 -4.80
CA ALA A 22 4.89 12.81 -4.12
C ALA A 22 3.38 12.80 -4.44
N ASP A 23 2.84 13.87 -5.02
CA ASP A 23 1.41 13.97 -5.35
C ASP A 23 1.05 13.13 -6.58
N ARG A 24 2.06 12.70 -7.35
CA ARG A 24 1.92 11.76 -8.46
C ARG A 24 1.59 10.34 -8.04
N LEU A 25 1.77 10.01 -6.75
CA LEU A 25 1.31 8.75 -6.17
C LEU A 25 0.01 8.99 -5.41
N LEU A 26 -1.09 8.59 -6.04
CA LEU A 26 -2.42 8.61 -5.46
C LEU A 26 -2.69 7.27 -4.78
N VAL A 27 -3.23 7.33 -3.56
CA VAL A 27 -3.53 6.16 -2.74
C VAL A 27 -4.99 6.21 -2.34
N PHE A 28 -5.76 5.22 -2.81
CA PHE A 28 -7.19 5.12 -2.55
C PHE A 28 -7.52 3.79 -1.86
N ILE A 29 -8.57 3.83 -1.06
CA ILE A 29 -9.10 2.66 -0.36
C ILE A 29 -10.52 2.44 -0.84
N ASP A 30 -10.78 1.26 -1.38
CA ASP A 30 -12.09 0.86 -1.86
C ASP A 30 -12.56 -0.43 -1.16
N ALA A 31 -13.87 -0.69 -1.24
CA ALA A 31 -14.50 -1.89 -0.71
C ALA A 31 -14.16 -2.21 0.76
N GLY A 32 -14.02 -1.17 1.59
CA GLY A 32 -13.69 -1.32 3.00
C GLY A 32 -14.77 -2.05 3.80
N SER A 33 -14.38 -3.04 4.59
CA SER A 33 -15.24 -3.78 5.50
C SER A 33 -14.55 -4.03 6.84
N LEU A 34 -15.36 -4.12 7.89
CA LEU A 34 -14.92 -4.55 9.22
C LEU A 34 -15.38 -5.99 9.42
N VAL A 35 -14.44 -6.91 9.55
CA VAL A 35 -14.71 -8.33 9.78
C VAL A 35 -14.32 -8.66 11.21
N SER A 36 -15.21 -9.29 11.95
CA SER A 36 -14.96 -9.76 13.31
C SER A 36 -15.44 -11.19 13.47
N THR A 37 -14.71 -12.00 14.24
CA THR A 37 -15.17 -13.34 14.59
C THR A 37 -16.13 -13.25 15.78
N TYR A 38 -17.15 -14.10 15.83
CA TYR A 38 -18.13 -14.14 16.92
C TYR A 38 -17.56 -14.79 18.21
N GLN A 39 -16.23 -14.78 18.38
CA GLN A 39 -15.56 -15.32 19.54
C GLN A 39 -15.56 -14.29 20.69
N PRO A 40 -15.58 -14.74 21.96
CA PRO A 40 -15.39 -13.85 23.10
C PRO A 40 -14.05 -13.10 23.00
N GLY A 41 -14.10 -11.79 22.75
CA GLY A 41 -12.94 -10.93 22.54
C GLY A 41 -13.26 -9.77 21.57
N LEU A 42 -12.44 -8.71 21.58
CA LEU A 42 -12.55 -7.59 20.63
C LEU A 42 -11.62 -7.78 19.42
N SER A 43 -11.64 -8.98 18.83
CA SER A 43 -10.83 -9.31 17.66
C SER A 43 -11.58 -8.93 16.39
N PHE A 44 -11.00 -8.01 15.62
CA PHE A 44 -11.52 -7.58 14.33
C PHE A 44 -10.37 -7.29 13.37
N GLU A 45 -10.67 -7.30 12.08
CA GLU A 45 -9.78 -6.90 11.02
C GLU A 45 -10.49 -5.94 10.05
N TYR A 46 -9.71 -5.03 9.48
CA TYR A 46 -10.16 -4.22 8.35
C TYR A 46 -9.73 -4.89 7.06
N GLN A 47 -10.69 -5.27 6.23
CA GLN A 47 -10.42 -5.72 4.87
C GLN A 47 -10.76 -4.59 3.91
N TYR A 48 -9.89 -4.34 2.94
CA TYR A 48 -10.09 -3.32 1.93
C TYR A 48 -9.20 -3.58 0.71
N THR A 49 -9.59 -3.01 -0.43
CA THR A 49 -8.74 -2.94 -1.62
C THR A 49 -7.94 -1.63 -1.58
N LEU A 50 -6.61 -1.74 -1.64
CA LEU A 50 -5.73 -0.57 -1.72
C LEU A 50 -5.35 -0.33 -3.18
N ASN A 51 -5.81 0.78 -3.74
CA ASN A 51 -5.52 1.18 -5.11
C ASN A 51 -4.38 2.21 -5.11
N LEU A 52 -3.30 1.89 -5.81
CA LEU A 52 -2.17 2.77 -6.04
C LEU A 52 -2.18 3.22 -7.49
N ILE A 53 -2.24 4.53 -7.72
CA ILE A 53 -2.20 5.12 -9.05
C ILE A 53 -0.97 6.01 -9.12
N LEU A 54 -0.07 5.65 -10.04
CA LEU A 54 1.13 6.40 -10.31
C LEU A 54 0.99 7.14 -11.64
N THR A 55 1.00 8.47 -11.61
CA THR A 55 0.80 9.29 -12.82
C THR A 55 2.12 9.74 -13.45
N ASP A 56 2.10 9.86 -14.78
CA ASP A 56 3.20 10.39 -15.61
C ASP A 56 4.54 9.65 -15.45
N TYR A 57 4.52 8.39 -14.99
CA TYR A 57 5.74 7.65 -14.71
C TYR A 57 6.42 7.20 -16.00
N ALA A 58 7.63 7.70 -16.22
CA ALA A 58 8.44 7.40 -17.40
C ALA A 58 9.49 6.30 -17.15
N GLY A 59 9.57 5.79 -15.91
CA GLY A 59 10.54 4.76 -15.51
C GLY A 59 10.09 3.35 -15.84
N HIS A 60 10.95 2.38 -15.51
CA HIS A 60 10.64 0.96 -15.72
C HIS A 60 9.67 0.45 -14.63
N PRO A 61 8.61 -0.30 -14.97
CA PRO A 61 7.63 -0.81 -13.98
C PRO A 61 8.26 -1.60 -12.84
N ASN A 62 9.29 -2.40 -13.12
CA ASN A 62 10.01 -3.15 -12.09
C ASN A 62 10.63 -2.27 -11.00
N SER A 63 10.98 -1.02 -11.29
CA SER A 63 11.49 -0.08 -10.30
C SER A 63 10.45 0.26 -9.23
N VAL A 64 9.15 0.15 -9.56
CA VAL A 64 8.03 0.32 -8.62
C VAL A 64 7.64 -1.02 -8.00
N MET A 65 7.61 -2.10 -8.80
CA MET A 65 7.18 -3.41 -8.32
C MET A 65 8.13 -4.01 -7.28
N LEU A 66 9.44 -3.79 -7.40
CA LEU A 66 10.41 -4.31 -6.43
C LEU A 66 10.19 -3.76 -5.01
N PRO A 67 10.18 -2.44 -4.75
CA PRO A 67 9.92 -1.91 -3.41
C PRO A 67 8.48 -2.19 -2.95
N LEU A 68 7.51 -2.28 -3.87
CA LEU A 68 6.15 -2.71 -3.52
C LEU A 68 6.15 -4.13 -2.95
N LEU A 69 6.78 -5.08 -3.63
CA LEU A 69 6.86 -6.48 -3.19
C LEU A 69 7.67 -6.63 -1.89
N GLU A 70 8.74 -5.86 -1.72
CA GLU A 70 9.51 -5.81 -0.48
C GLU A 70 8.63 -5.37 0.70
N TRP A 71 7.87 -4.29 0.54
CA TRP A 71 6.96 -3.81 1.56
C TRP A 71 5.84 -4.81 1.86
N VAL A 72 5.24 -5.40 0.82
CA VAL A 72 4.19 -6.42 0.96
C VAL A 72 4.74 -7.63 1.69
N GLN A 73 5.93 -8.12 1.35
CA GLN A 73 6.54 -9.24 2.07
C GLN A 73 6.72 -8.96 3.57
N ALA A 74 7.13 -7.74 3.94
CA ALA A 74 7.37 -7.38 5.33
C ALA A 74 6.09 -7.12 6.14
N ASN A 75 5.03 -6.60 5.50
CA ASN A 75 3.83 -6.10 6.20
C ASN A 75 2.56 -6.92 5.93
N GLN A 76 2.48 -7.59 4.79
CA GLN A 76 1.32 -8.31 4.24
C GLN A 76 1.75 -9.55 3.45
N SER A 77 2.57 -10.40 4.07
CA SER A 77 3.09 -11.61 3.42
C SER A 77 2.00 -12.58 2.98
N GLU A 78 0.82 -12.50 3.58
CA GLU A 78 -0.36 -13.27 3.18
C GLU A 78 -0.90 -12.96 1.77
N LEU A 79 -0.45 -11.86 1.16
CA LEU A 79 -0.83 -11.47 -0.21
C LEU A 79 0.12 -12.04 -1.29
N LEU A 80 1.24 -12.65 -0.91
CA LEU A 80 2.24 -13.27 -1.81
C LEU A 80 2.04 -14.78 -1.90
#